data_AF-A0A3E2VVM0-F1
#
_entry.id   AF-A0A3E2VVM0-F1
#
_cell.length_a   1.000
_cell.length_b   1.000
_cell.length_c   1.000
_cell.angle_alpha   90.00
_cell.angle_beta   90.00
_cell.angle_gamma   90.00
#
_symmetry.space_group_name_H-M   'P 1'
#
loop_
_entity.id
_entity.type
_entity.pdbx_description
1 polymer ?
#
loop_
_entity_poly.entity_id
_entity_poly.type
_entity_poly.pdbx_seq_one_letter_code
_entity_poly.pdbx_strand_id
1 'polypeptide(L)'
;MLTALRNNKSLTFYQTTEFRPKFSVDSSYTGGITATAISSTAYTTATVTTQFNNQLNAFLDAFHAERERIANKVAEGLAKDSEYTGARNDAVKLAWDYEKADVEMGGRGSSDWDDAQCQEIKETGKVRGAEGHHQKNVADHPEDQGDPDNIKFYKSRKEHLEKGHNGDFHNSSDAPKIDKDKMLKKTNSKRVFRNEIKGIGIAAAIGIGVGFTIGFAVSLAQTGVTPDSIKYALVNGGKSGLSSGIQSTIGYGIGRTVGQLASQALTGVFSNVGLEITENIAKMCNMGAVGAITIGVFSTVQFVKLVCKGESLKTAAIQVGKQALFSLSLLVVSITAQGIFGGPSGIIVSVGVGVIFVTYTIADTVHQRNYSEKLRVYMIEKCKPIFA
;
A
#
# COMPACT_ATOMS: atom_id res chain seq x y z
N MET A 1 -59.70 -51.94 -12.96
CA MET A 1 -59.50 -50.51 -12.59
C MET A 1 -58.34 -50.27 -11.61
N LEU A 2 -57.96 -51.22 -10.76
CA LEU A 2 -56.84 -51.06 -9.80
C LEU A 2 -55.43 -51.20 -10.38
N THR A 3 -55.28 -51.70 -11.61
CA THR A 3 -53.97 -51.90 -12.26
C THR A 3 -53.45 -50.67 -13.01
N ALA A 4 -54.31 -49.69 -13.29
CA ALA A 4 -53.94 -48.47 -14.02
C ALA A 4 -53.24 -47.40 -13.14
N LEU A 5 -53.27 -47.56 -11.81
CA LEU A 5 -52.63 -46.64 -10.86
C LEU A 5 -51.15 -46.97 -10.59
N ARG A 6 -50.66 -48.16 -10.99
CA ARG A 6 -49.28 -48.59 -10.70
C ARG A 6 -48.23 -47.96 -11.62
N ASN A 7 -48.64 -47.42 -12.78
CA ASN A 7 -47.72 -46.88 -13.80
C ASN A 7 -47.73 -45.36 -13.93
N ASN A 8 -48.58 -44.64 -13.21
CA ASN A 8 -48.47 -43.18 -13.12
C ASN A 8 -47.48 -42.80 -12.01
N LYS A 9 -46.18 -42.93 -12.30
CA LYS A 9 -45.13 -42.21 -11.57
C LYS A 9 -45.23 -40.71 -11.90
N SER A 10 -46.28 -40.04 -11.45
CA SER A 10 -46.30 -38.58 -11.34
C SER A 10 -45.87 -38.21 -9.92
N LEU A 11 -44.59 -38.44 -9.62
CA LEU A 11 -43.92 -37.97 -8.41
C LEU A 11 -43.47 -36.50 -8.54
N THR A 12 -44.26 -35.65 -9.19
CA THR A 12 -43.97 -34.22 -9.30
C THR A 12 -44.51 -33.39 -8.13
N PHE A 13 -45.20 -34.00 -7.16
CA PHE A 13 -45.70 -33.29 -5.97
C PHE A 13 -44.65 -33.02 -4.89
N TYR A 14 -43.45 -33.60 -5.02
CA TYR A 14 -42.28 -33.31 -4.18
C TYR A 14 -41.11 -32.79 -5.02
N GLN A 15 -41.37 -31.90 -5.98
CA GLN A 15 -40.36 -30.88 -6.19
C GLN A 15 -40.34 -30.07 -4.88
N THR A 16 -39.35 -30.32 -4.02
CA THR A 16 -38.80 -29.22 -3.25
C THR A 16 -38.62 -28.12 -4.27
N THR A 17 -39.45 -27.08 -4.19
CA THR A 17 -39.02 -25.78 -4.63
C THR A 17 -37.76 -25.54 -3.79
N GLU A 18 -36.61 -26.02 -4.27
CA GLU A 18 -35.39 -25.29 -4.14
C GLU A 18 -35.71 -23.96 -4.80
N PHE A 19 -36.39 -23.09 -4.05
CA PHE A 19 -36.23 -21.68 -4.17
C PHE A 19 -34.77 -21.49 -3.81
N ARG A 20 -33.87 -21.77 -4.77
CA ARG A 20 -32.54 -21.20 -4.77
C ARG A 20 -32.84 -19.72 -4.71
N PRO A 21 -32.60 -19.04 -3.58
CA PRO A 21 -32.77 -17.61 -3.58
C PRO A 21 -31.91 -17.13 -4.74
N LYS A 22 -32.53 -16.48 -5.72
CA LYS A 22 -31.84 -15.79 -6.82
C LYS A 22 -31.18 -14.53 -6.24
N PHE A 23 -30.47 -14.70 -5.13
CA PHE A 23 -29.68 -13.69 -4.47
C PHE A 23 -28.28 -14.27 -4.41
N SER A 24 -27.64 -14.34 -5.59
CA SER A 24 -26.19 -14.39 -5.59
C SER A 24 -25.74 -13.10 -4.95
N VAL A 25 -25.28 -13.21 -3.71
CA VAL A 25 -24.73 -12.12 -2.93
C VAL A 25 -23.52 -11.59 -3.70
N ASP A 26 -23.70 -10.53 -4.46
CA ASP A 26 -22.57 -9.85 -5.05
C ASP A 26 -22.10 -8.79 -4.06
N SER A 27 -20.80 -8.88 -3.76
CA SER A 27 -19.96 -7.92 -3.03
C SER A 27 -19.85 -6.58 -3.77
N SER A 28 -20.91 -6.19 -4.45
CA SER A 28 -20.95 -5.12 -5.43
C SER A 28 -20.79 -3.74 -4.82
N TYR A 29 -21.15 -3.57 -3.54
CA TYR A 29 -21.01 -2.31 -2.82
C TYR A 29 -19.67 -2.16 -2.12
N THR A 30 -18.85 -3.22 -2.09
CA THR A 30 -17.51 -3.19 -1.48
C THR A 30 -16.61 -2.15 -2.13
N GLY A 31 -16.77 -1.90 -3.44
CA GLY A 31 -16.01 -0.88 -4.18
C GLY A 31 -16.15 0.51 -3.57
N GLY A 32 -17.38 1.00 -3.38
CA GLY A 32 -17.62 2.33 -2.80
C GLY A 32 -17.21 2.47 -1.33
N ILE A 33 -17.43 1.42 -0.52
CA ILE A 33 -17.08 1.43 0.91
C ILE A 33 -15.56 1.46 1.10
N THR A 34 -14.82 0.72 0.27
CA THR A 34 -13.36 0.62 0.38
C THR A 34 -12.60 1.69 -0.39
N ALA A 35 -13.20 2.28 -1.44
CA ALA A 35 -12.52 3.24 -2.33
C ALA A 35 -11.90 4.41 -1.58
N THR A 36 -12.63 5.04 -0.65
CA THR A 36 -12.11 6.19 0.13
C THR A 36 -10.91 5.78 0.99
N ALA A 37 -10.99 4.64 1.67
CA ALA A 37 -9.93 4.15 2.56
C ALA A 37 -8.69 3.68 1.78
N ILE A 38 -8.87 2.98 0.65
CA ILE A 38 -7.79 2.57 -0.24
C ILE A 38 -7.10 3.80 -0.84
N SER A 39 -7.87 4.79 -1.28
CA SER A 39 -7.33 6.01 -1.87
C SER A 39 -6.54 6.84 -0.87
N SER A 40 -7.04 6.96 0.36
CA SER A 40 -6.29 7.60 1.45
C SER A 40 -4.99 6.86 1.74
N THR A 41 -5.01 5.52 1.75
CA THR A 41 -3.81 4.70 1.97
C THR A 41 -2.80 4.90 0.84
N ALA A 42 -3.24 4.85 -0.41
CA ALA A 42 -2.40 5.04 -1.58
C ALA A 42 -1.75 6.44 -1.59
N TYR A 43 -2.52 7.49 -1.26
CA TYR A 43 -2.01 8.85 -1.14
C TYR A 43 -0.95 8.95 -0.03
N THR A 44 -1.25 8.49 1.18
CA THR A 44 -0.28 8.55 2.29
C THR A 44 0.99 7.78 1.97
N THR A 45 0.90 6.58 1.38
CA THR A 45 2.10 5.85 0.94
C THR A 45 2.88 6.63 -0.10
N ALA A 46 2.22 7.20 -1.11
CA ALA A 46 2.87 8.00 -2.15
C ALA A 46 3.58 9.22 -1.56
N THR A 47 2.95 9.95 -0.65
CA THR A 47 3.54 11.12 0.04
C THR A 47 4.80 10.73 0.81
N VAL A 48 4.76 9.64 1.58
CA VAL A 48 5.93 9.15 2.32
C VAL A 48 7.06 8.72 1.37
N THR A 49 6.73 8.05 0.26
CA THR A 49 7.72 7.66 -0.76
C THR A 49 8.36 8.89 -1.40
N THR A 50 7.57 9.93 -1.71
CA THR A 50 8.09 11.21 -2.21
C THR A 50 9.00 11.89 -1.19
N GLN A 51 8.60 11.93 0.09
CA GLN A 51 9.44 12.49 1.16
C GLN A 51 10.78 11.76 1.29
N PHE A 52 10.77 10.43 1.21
CA PHE A 52 11.99 9.64 1.20
C PHE A 52 12.90 9.97 0.02
N ASN A 53 12.34 10.07 -1.19
CA ASN A 53 13.14 10.42 -2.37
C ASN A 53 13.68 11.85 -2.30
N ASN A 54 12.87 12.80 -1.84
CA ASN A 54 13.31 14.20 -1.67
C ASN A 54 14.43 14.31 -0.65
N GLN A 55 14.34 13.58 0.47
CA GLN A 55 15.40 13.56 1.48
C GLN A 55 16.70 12.95 0.91
N LEU A 56 16.62 11.85 0.16
CA LEU A 56 17.78 11.26 -0.51
C LEU A 56 18.43 12.27 -1.46
N ASN A 57 17.64 12.91 -2.32
CA ASN A 57 18.15 13.86 -3.30
C ASN A 57 18.80 15.06 -2.63
N ALA A 58 18.20 15.61 -1.56
CA ALA A 58 18.79 16.69 -0.80
C ALA A 58 20.17 16.34 -0.21
N PHE A 59 20.35 15.11 0.28
CA PHE A 59 21.66 14.64 0.72
C PHE A 59 22.64 14.50 -0.43
N LEU A 60 22.24 13.85 -1.53
CA LEU A 60 23.12 13.67 -2.70
C LEU A 60 23.55 15.00 -3.30
N ASP A 61 22.63 15.96 -3.47
CA ASP A 61 22.94 17.28 -4.01
C ASP A 61 23.95 18.02 -3.12
N ALA A 62 23.73 18.01 -1.80
CA ALA A 62 24.63 18.63 -0.83
C ALA A 62 26.02 17.97 -0.85
N PHE A 63 26.08 16.64 -0.91
CA PHE A 63 27.33 15.92 -0.90
C PHE A 63 28.07 15.97 -2.23
N HIS A 64 27.38 16.06 -3.37
CA HIS A 64 27.99 16.26 -4.69
C HIS A 64 28.65 17.63 -4.78
N ALA A 65 27.98 18.68 -4.29
CA ALA A 65 28.57 20.01 -4.20
C ALA A 65 29.85 20.00 -3.32
N GLU A 66 29.82 19.28 -2.19
CA GLU A 66 30.99 19.16 -1.32
C GLU A 66 32.11 18.31 -1.93
N ARG A 67 31.77 17.22 -2.64
CA ARG A 67 32.75 16.44 -3.42
C ARG A 67 33.45 17.31 -4.47
N GLU A 68 32.70 18.12 -5.21
CA GLU A 68 33.26 19.03 -6.23
C GLU A 68 34.18 20.07 -5.59
N ARG A 69 33.76 20.68 -4.48
CA ARG A 69 34.59 21.62 -3.71
C ARG A 69 35.91 20.99 -3.28
N ILE A 70 35.87 19.78 -2.74
CA ILE A 70 37.06 19.05 -2.29
C ILE A 70 37.94 18.64 -3.48
N ALA A 71 37.34 18.17 -4.58
CA ALA A 71 38.08 17.79 -5.79
C ALA A 71 38.84 18.99 -6.38
N ASN A 72 38.22 20.18 -6.42
CA ASN A 72 38.88 21.41 -6.86
C ASN A 72 40.05 21.78 -5.93
N LYS A 73 39.87 21.67 -4.60
CA LYS A 73 40.95 21.87 -3.62
C LYS A 73 42.12 20.90 -3.84
N VAL A 74 41.84 19.63 -4.13
CA VAL A 74 42.87 18.63 -4.45
C VAL A 74 43.60 19.00 -5.75
N ALA A 75 42.88 19.34 -6.81
CA ALA A 75 43.47 19.71 -8.10
C ALA A 75 44.37 20.95 -7.98
N GLU A 76 43.91 22.00 -7.31
CA GLU A 76 44.71 23.21 -7.06
C GLU A 76 45.92 22.97 -6.19
N GLY A 77 45.79 22.09 -5.18
CA GLY A 77 46.88 21.69 -4.31
C GLY A 77 47.96 20.93 -5.07
N LEU A 78 47.56 19.92 -5.85
CA LEU A 78 48.47 19.09 -6.64
C LEU A 78 49.14 19.85 -7.79
N ALA A 79 48.48 20.86 -8.34
CA ALA A 79 49.09 21.75 -9.33
C ALA A 79 50.24 22.60 -8.74
N LYS A 80 50.23 22.85 -7.42
CA LYS A 80 51.27 23.64 -6.73
C LYS A 80 52.35 22.74 -6.11
N ASP A 81 51.96 21.58 -5.62
CA ASP A 81 52.83 20.62 -4.92
C ASP A 81 52.34 19.20 -5.23
N SER A 82 53.16 18.40 -5.92
CA SER A 82 52.81 17.01 -6.28
C SER A 82 52.63 16.10 -5.06
N GLU A 83 53.15 16.48 -3.89
CA GLU A 83 52.99 15.75 -2.63
C GLU A 83 51.87 16.33 -1.74
N TYR A 84 51.02 17.21 -2.30
CA TYR A 84 49.92 17.82 -1.55
C TYR A 84 48.99 16.77 -0.95
N THR A 85 48.70 16.90 0.36
CA THR A 85 47.87 15.95 1.13
C THR A 85 46.82 16.64 2.01
N GLY A 86 46.57 17.94 1.77
CA GLY A 86 45.77 18.81 2.63
C GLY A 86 44.25 18.57 2.61
N ALA A 87 43.75 17.61 1.83
CA ALA A 87 42.32 17.28 1.77
C ALA A 87 41.95 15.91 2.39
N ARG A 88 42.93 15.19 2.98
CA ARG A 88 42.69 13.90 3.65
C ARG A 88 41.59 13.97 4.72
N ASN A 89 41.61 15.01 5.55
CA ASN A 89 40.61 15.20 6.60
C ASN A 89 39.23 15.59 6.04
N ASP A 90 39.18 16.24 4.88
CA ASP A 90 37.92 16.58 4.23
C ASP A 90 37.21 15.31 3.74
N ALA A 91 37.95 14.35 3.16
CA ALA A 91 37.41 13.06 2.76
C ALA A 91 36.80 12.30 3.96
N VAL A 92 37.52 12.25 5.08
CA VAL A 92 37.04 11.57 6.30
C VAL A 92 35.81 12.26 6.87
N LYS A 93 35.78 13.59 6.89
CA LYS A 93 34.62 14.36 7.37
C LYS A 93 33.40 14.10 6.49
N LEU A 94 33.54 14.25 5.17
CA LEU A 94 32.44 14.00 4.24
C LEU A 94 31.99 12.54 4.31
N ALA A 95 32.90 11.58 4.46
CA ALA A 95 32.55 10.18 4.67
C ALA A 95 31.70 9.96 5.92
N TRP A 96 31.94 10.68 7.02
CA TRP A 96 31.09 10.66 8.22
C TRP A 96 29.72 11.29 7.97
N ASP A 97 29.66 12.38 7.18
CA ASP A 97 28.39 12.99 6.80
C ASP A 97 27.51 12.01 5.99
N TYR A 98 28.11 11.19 5.12
CA TYR A 98 27.41 10.07 4.46
C TYR A 98 26.93 9.00 5.45
N GLU A 99 27.73 8.62 6.46
CA GLU A 99 27.27 7.68 7.51
C GLU A 99 26.06 8.23 8.25
N LYS A 100 26.11 9.53 8.59
CA LYS A 100 25.01 10.20 9.27
C LYS A 100 23.75 10.22 8.43
N ALA A 101 23.85 10.60 7.15
CA ALA A 101 22.71 10.60 6.24
C ALA A 101 22.11 9.19 6.08
N ASP A 102 22.93 8.14 5.95
CA ASP A 102 22.45 6.76 5.86
C ASP A 102 21.65 6.38 7.12
N VAL A 103 22.20 6.67 8.29
CA VAL A 103 21.61 6.37 9.60
C VAL A 103 20.33 7.18 9.84
N GLU A 104 20.28 8.46 9.43
CA GLU A 104 19.07 9.29 9.46
C GLU A 104 17.96 8.74 8.54
N MET A 105 18.35 8.13 7.41
CA MET A 105 17.41 7.43 6.52
C MET A 105 17.03 6.03 7.01
N GLY A 106 17.57 5.56 8.14
CA GLY A 106 17.26 4.26 8.75
C GLY A 106 18.15 3.11 8.28
N GLY A 107 19.30 3.43 7.70
CA GLY A 107 20.38 2.48 7.43
C GLY A 107 21.26 2.25 8.66
N ARG A 108 22.39 1.56 8.45
CA ARG A 108 23.37 1.19 9.50
C ARG A 108 24.79 1.60 9.11
N GLY A 109 24.92 2.51 8.14
CA GLY A 109 26.20 2.98 7.63
C GLY A 109 27.00 1.93 6.88
N SER A 110 28.21 2.27 6.47
CA SER A 110 29.09 1.39 5.70
C SER A 110 29.68 0.25 6.55
N SER A 111 29.64 0.37 7.88
CA SER A 111 30.31 -0.53 8.82
C SER A 111 29.36 -1.34 9.69
N ASP A 112 28.07 -1.37 9.32
CA ASP A 112 26.99 -2.04 10.07
C ASP A 112 27.03 -1.66 11.56
N TRP A 113 26.87 -0.36 11.82
CA TRP A 113 26.80 0.22 13.16
C TRP A 113 25.63 -0.37 13.93
N ASP A 114 25.85 -0.67 15.21
CA ASP A 114 24.75 -1.08 16.09
C ASP A 114 23.82 0.09 16.43
N ASP A 115 22.73 -0.19 17.14
CA ASP A 115 21.69 0.81 17.39
C ASP A 115 22.19 1.96 18.28
N ALA A 116 23.10 1.69 19.22
CA ALA A 116 23.71 2.71 20.08
C ALA A 116 24.69 3.57 19.28
N GLN A 117 25.50 2.95 18.42
CA GLN A 117 26.40 3.63 17.50
C GLN A 117 25.65 4.48 16.48
N CYS A 118 24.54 3.97 15.93
CA CYS A 118 23.65 4.75 15.06
C CYS A 118 23.10 5.98 15.78
N GLN A 119 22.71 5.84 17.05
CA GLN A 119 22.23 6.97 17.83
C GLN A 119 23.36 8.01 18.07
N GLU A 120 24.56 7.56 18.41
CA GLU A 120 25.73 8.44 18.56
C GLU A 120 26.06 9.19 17.26
N ILE A 121 25.96 8.53 16.10
CA ILE A 121 26.16 9.16 14.78
C ILE A 121 25.12 10.26 14.55
N LYS A 122 23.84 10.04 14.89
CA LYS A 122 22.80 11.07 14.74
C LYS A 122 23.08 12.30 15.60
N GLU A 123 23.50 12.06 16.84
CA GLU A 123 23.74 13.12 17.83
C GLU A 123 25.02 13.90 17.58
N THR A 124 26.12 13.20 17.25
CA THR A 124 27.46 13.78 17.23
C THR A 124 28.11 13.81 15.84
N GLY A 125 27.53 13.12 14.86
CA GLY A 125 28.07 12.96 13.51
C GLY A 125 29.11 11.85 13.35
N LYS A 126 29.49 11.15 14.42
CA LYS A 126 30.51 10.08 14.40
C LYS A 126 30.35 9.10 15.55
N VAL A 127 31.13 8.03 15.54
CA VAL A 127 31.25 7.08 16.67
C VAL A 127 32.57 7.34 17.40
N ARG A 128 32.53 7.44 18.73
CA ARG A 128 33.76 7.60 19.53
C ARG A 128 34.67 6.38 19.40
N GLY A 129 35.95 6.63 19.10
CA GLY A 129 36.95 5.58 18.96
C GLY A 129 36.97 4.89 17.59
N ALA A 130 36.02 5.21 16.70
CA ALA A 130 36.07 4.80 15.31
C ALA A 130 37.00 5.72 14.50
N GLU A 131 37.71 5.13 13.55
CA GLU A 131 38.68 5.82 12.69
C GLU A 131 38.34 5.59 11.21
N GLY A 132 38.40 6.66 10.42
CA GLY A 132 38.29 6.58 8.96
C GLY A 132 39.67 6.39 8.34
N HIS A 133 39.80 5.41 7.45
CA HIS A 133 41.04 5.04 6.78
C HIS A 133 40.89 5.10 5.26
N HIS A 134 41.87 5.66 4.57
CA HIS A 134 41.93 5.66 3.11
C HIS A 134 42.23 4.24 2.60
N GLN A 135 41.34 3.67 1.78
CA GLN A 135 41.48 2.33 1.21
C GLN A 135 42.64 2.26 0.22
N LYS A 136 42.72 3.23 -0.69
CA LYS A 136 43.87 3.48 -1.55
C LYS A 136 44.81 4.45 -0.86
N ASN A 137 46.07 4.04 -0.74
CA ASN A 137 47.12 4.86 -0.16
C ASN A 137 47.22 6.21 -0.87
N VAL A 138 47.15 7.29 -0.11
CA VAL A 138 47.21 8.66 -0.63
C VAL A 138 48.60 9.02 -1.16
N ALA A 139 49.66 8.35 -0.71
CA ALA A 139 50.99 8.56 -1.28
C ALA A 139 51.07 8.10 -2.75
N ASP A 140 50.41 6.98 -3.07
CA ASP A 140 50.41 6.40 -4.41
C ASP A 140 49.25 6.93 -5.28
N HIS A 141 48.18 7.41 -4.63
CA HIS A 141 46.97 7.99 -5.25
C HIS A 141 46.62 9.34 -4.63
N PRO A 142 47.47 10.38 -4.79
CA PRO A 142 47.24 11.69 -4.21
C PRO A 142 45.96 12.36 -4.73
N GLU A 143 45.49 12.00 -5.92
CA GLU A 143 44.21 12.43 -6.50
C GLU A 143 42.98 11.94 -5.71
N ASP A 144 43.10 10.81 -5.02
CA ASP A 144 42.03 10.16 -4.26
C ASP A 144 41.98 10.62 -2.79
N GLN A 145 42.84 11.54 -2.38
CA GLN A 145 42.97 11.99 -0.98
C GLN A 145 41.69 12.62 -0.42
N GLY A 146 40.93 13.26 -1.30
CA GLY A 146 39.70 14.01 -0.99
C GLY A 146 38.43 13.21 -1.24
N ASP A 147 38.55 12.00 -1.78
CA ASP A 147 37.39 11.19 -2.16
C ASP A 147 36.81 10.47 -0.93
N PRO A 148 35.57 10.77 -0.52
CA PRO A 148 34.95 10.08 0.62
C PRO A 148 34.70 8.59 0.31
N ASP A 149 34.56 8.17 -0.96
CA ASP A 149 34.41 6.75 -1.31
C ASP A 149 35.71 5.98 -1.05
N ASN A 150 36.84 6.68 -0.95
CA ASN A 150 38.10 6.08 -0.54
C ASN A 150 38.17 5.86 0.98
N ILE A 151 37.16 6.24 1.78
CA ILE A 151 37.18 6.09 3.24
C ILE A 151 36.40 4.87 3.72
N LYS A 152 37.08 4.02 4.49
CA LYS A 152 36.47 2.94 5.29
C LYS A 152 36.58 3.24 6.77
N PHE A 153 35.50 3.00 7.51
CA PHE A 153 35.52 3.12 8.97
C PHE A 153 35.86 1.80 9.65
N TYR A 154 36.69 1.88 10.68
CA TYR A 154 36.97 0.80 11.62
C TYR A 154 36.44 1.18 12.99
N LYS A 155 35.83 0.23 13.71
CA LYS A 155 35.13 0.52 14.98
C LYS A 155 36.10 0.77 16.14
N SER A 156 37.37 0.40 15.98
CA SER A 156 38.44 0.69 16.94
C SER A 156 39.80 0.79 16.25
N ARG A 157 40.75 1.47 16.90
CA ARG A 157 42.14 1.52 16.44
C ARG A 157 42.81 0.14 16.33
N LYS A 158 42.44 -0.80 17.19
CA LYS A 158 42.93 -2.19 17.11
C LYS A 158 42.43 -2.87 15.84
N GLU A 159 41.13 -2.75 15.56
CA GLU A 159 40.54 -3.28 14.34
C GLU A 159 41.16 -2.62 13.10
N HIS A 160 41.42 -1.31 13.16
CA HIS A 160 42.09 -0.57 12.10
C HIS A 160 43.49 -1.14 11.81
N LEU A 161 44.30 -1.36 12.84
CA LEU A 161 45.62 -1.98 12.69
C LEU A 161 45.53 -3.39 12.09
N GLU A 162 44.65 -4.23 12.63
CA GLU A 162 44.56 -5.63 12.24
C GLU A 162 43.98 -5.80 10.82
N LYS A 163 42.92 -5.07 10.48
CA LYS A 163 42.19 -5.24 9.21
C LYS A 163 42.56 -4.24 8.12
N GLY A 164 43.03 -3.05 8.49
CA GLY A 164 43.45 -2.02 7.54
C GLY A 164 44.93 -2.12 7.18
N HIS A 165 45.75 -2.65 8.10
CA HIS A 165 47.20 -2.65 7.98
C HIS A 165 47.84 -4.02 8.27
N ASN A 166 47.07 -5.11 8.35
CA ASN A 166 47.58 -6.47 8.59
C ASN A 166 48.51 -6.59 9.82
N GLY A 167 48.25 -5.82 10.88
CA GLY A 167 49.02 -5.84 12.11
C GLY A 167 50.21 -4.88 12.19
N ASP A 168 50.54 -4.16 11.11
CA ASP A 168 51.62 -3.15 11.09
C ASP A 168 51.25 -1.93 10.24
N PHE A 169 51.15 -0.75 10.87
CA PHE A 169 50.81 0.52 10.22
C PHE A 169 51.74 0.94 9.07
N HIS A 170 52.94 0.33 8.95
CA HIS A 170 53.82 0.57 7.80
C HIS A 170 53.35 -0.11 6.51
N ASN A 171 52.43 -1.08 6.60
CA ASN A 171 51.86 -1.73 5.43
C ASN A 171 50.94 -0.75 4.67
N SER A 172 51.16 -0.64 3.36
CA SER A 172 50.29 0.12 2.47
C SER A 172 48.95 -0.60 2.25
N SER A 173 47.92 0.19 1.95
CA SER A 173 46.59 -0.33 1.59
C SER A 173 46.25 0.06 0.15
N ASP A 174 45.73 -0.91 -0.60
CA ASP A 174 45.12 -0.71 -1.91
C ASP A 174 43.88 -1.60 -2.02
N ALA A 175 42.78 -1.11 -1.46
CA ALA A 175 41.50 -1.80 -1.45
C ALA A 175 40.46 -1.04 -2.31
N PRO A 176 39.43 -1.74 -2.83
CA PRO A 176 38.37 -1.09 -3.59
C PRO A 176 37.65 0.00 -2.79
N LYS A 177 37.35 1.11 -3.46
CA LYS A 177 36.53 2.20 -2.91
C LYS A 177 35.11 1.71 -2.58
N ILE A 178 34.48 2.38 -1.62
CA ILE A 178 33.12 2.13 -1.16
C ILE A 178 32.23 3.22 -1.75
N ASP A 179 31.36 2.87 -2.70
CA ASP A 179 30.40 3.80 -3.30
C ASP A 179 29.33 4.24 -2.27
N LYS A 180 29.53 5.42 -1.68
CA LYS A 180 28.65 5.94 -0.63
C LYS A 180 27.33 6.45 -1.18
N ASP A 181 27.26 6.90 -2.43
CA ASP A 181 26.02 7.24 -3.10
C ASP A 181 25.11 6.02 -3.25
N LYS A 182 25.69 4.90 -3.66
CA LYS A 182 24.99 3.62 -3.79
C LYS A 182 24.52 3.10 -2.44
N MET A 183 25.28 3.33 -1.37
CA MET A 183 24.85 3.04 0.00
C MET A 183 23.56 3.81 0.33
N LEU A 184 23.55 5.13 0.16
CA LEU A 184 22.36 5.97 0.41
C LEU A 184 21.17 5.55 -0.47
N LYS A 185 21.40 5.32 -1.77
CA LYS A 185 20.37 4.83 -2.71
C LYS A 185 19.79 3.50 -2.25
N LYS A 186 20.63 2.54 -1.82
CA LYS A 186 20.20 1.23 -1.31
C LYS A 186 19.34 1.37 -0.05
N THR A 187 19.74 2.22 0.90
CA THR A 187 18.98 2.50 2.11
C THR A 187 17.63 3.12 1.78
N ASN A 188 17.60 4.10 0.89
CA ASN A 188 16.36 4.71 0.41
C ASN A 188 15.43 3.70 -0.28
N SER A 189 15.96 2.88 -1.20
CA SER A 189 15.17 1.83 -1.87
C SER A 189 14.58 0.84 -0.87
N LYS A 190 15.31 0.48 0.19
CA LYS A 190 14.81 -0.43 1.24
C LYS A 190 13.65 0.16 2.03
N ARG A 191 13.74 1.43 2.44
CA ARG A 191 12.63 2.09 3.17
C ARG A 191 11.43 2.36 2.27
N VAL A 192 11.65 2.73 1.00
CA VAL A 192 10.58 2.86 0.00
C VAL A 192 9.87 1.52 -0.17
N PHE A 193 10.61 0.44 -0.42
CA PHE A 193 10.04 -0.90 -0.55
C PHE A 193 9.22 -1.33 0.67
N ARG A 194 9.72 -1.09 1.89
CA ARG A 194 8.96 -1.36 3.13
C ARG A 194 7.68 -0.54 3.22
N ASN A 195 7.72 0.73 2.83
CA ASN A 195 6.55 1.60 2.80
C ASN A 195 5.49 1.13 1.79
N GLU A 196 5.91 0.71 0.60
CA GLU A 196 5.02 0.14 -0.42
C GLU A 196 4.37 -1.17 0.07
N ILE A 197 5.16 -2.10 0.66
CA ILE A 197 4.61 -3.34 1.23
C ILE A 197 3.60 -3.04 2.34
N LYS A 198 3.90 -2.07 3.22
CA LYS A 198 2.98 -1.66 4.28
C LYS A 198 1.66 -1.14 3.68
N GLY A 199 1.73 -0.30 2.65
CA GLY A 199 0.55 0.20 1.95
C GLY A 199 -0.29 -0.91 1.32
N ILE A 200 0.35 -1.86 0.64
CA ILE A 200 -0.31 -3.07 0.09
C ILE A 200 -0.99 -3.87 1.20
N GLY A 201 -0.30 -4.10 2.32
CA GLY A 201 -0.82 -4.85 3.46
C GLY A 201 -2.05 -4.17 4.09
N ILE A 202 -2.02 -2.85 4.25
CA ILE A 202 -3.16 -2.07 4.72
C ILE A 202 -4.33 -2.17 3.74
N ALA A 203 -4.10 -2.00 2.44
CA ALA A 203 -5.14 -2.10 1.42
C ALA A 203 -5.78 -3.50 1.40
N ALA A 204 -4.97 -4.56 1.48
CA ALA A 204 -5.45 -5.93 1.59
C ALA A 204 -6.31 -6.12 2.84
N ALA A 205 -5.86 -5.63 4.01
CA ALA A 205 -6.60 -5.74 5.26
C ALA A 205 -7.96 -5.01 5.21
N ILE A 206 -8.01 -3.81 4.61
CA ILE A 206 -9.27 -3.07 4.37
C ILE A 206 -10.22 -3.92 3.53
N GLY A 207 -9.73 -4.46 2.40
CA GLY A 207 -10.52 -5.29 1.51
C GLY A 207 -11.04 -6.56 2.20
N ILE A 208 -10.17 -7.25 2.93
CA ILE A 208 -10.51 -8.46 3.68
C ILE A 208 -11.59 -8.17 4.72
N GLY A 209 -11.38 -7.15 5.56
CA GLY A 209 -12.33 -6.81 6.63
C GLY A 209 -13.71 -6.46 6.10
N VAL A 210 -13.78 -5.62 5.07
CA VAL A 210 -15.07 -5.21 4.47
C VAL A 210 -15.73 -6.38 3.74
N GLY A 211 -14.98 -7.13 2.92
CA GLY A 211 -15.50 -8.28 2.19
C GLY A 211 -15.98 -9.39 3.12
N PHE A 212 -15.25 -9.65 4.20
CA PHE A 212 -15.63 -10.64 5.22
C PHE A 212 -16.93 -10.25 5.90
N THR A 213 -17.03 -9.00 6.37
CA THR A 213 -18.21 -8.51 7.10
C THR A 213 -19.47 -8.62 6.25
N ILE A 214 -19.38 -8.18 4.99
CA ILE A 214 -20.50 -8.27 4.04
C ILE A 214 -20.87 -9.73 3.77
N GLY A 215 -19.88 -10.57 3.43
CA GLY A 215 -20.12 -11.98 3.12
C GLY A 215 -20.72 -12.76 4.29
N PHE A 216 -20.24 -12.51 5.50
CA PHE A 216 -20.73 -13.12 6.73
C PHE A 216 -22.17 -12.67 7.04
N ALA A 217 -22.41 -11.36 7.08
CA ALA A 217 -23.70 -10.82 7.48
C ALA A 217 -24.82 -11.20 6.49
N VAL A 218 -24.54 -11.16 5.19
CA VAL A 218 -25.53 -11.57 4.18
C VAL A 218 -25.78 -13.08 4.23
N SER A 219 -24.74 -13.89 4.46
CA SER A 219 -24.94 -15.34 4.63
C SER A 219 -25.90 -15.62 5.79
N LEU A 220 -25.69 -14.97 6.94
CA LEU A 220 -26.63 -15.08 8.07
C LEU A 220 -28.03 -14.56 7.75
N ALA A 221 -28.16 -13.47 6.99
CA ALA A 221 -29.46 -12.95 6.57
C ALA A 221 -30.24 -13.97 5.72
N GLN A 222 -29.54 -14.67 4.83
CA GLN A 222 -30.14 -15.68 3.95
C GLN A 222 -30.50 -16.95 4.70
N THR A 223 -29.57 -17.51 5.47
CA THR A 223 -29.73 -18.83 6.10
C THR A 223 -30.32 -18.77 7.51
N GLY A 224 -30.34 -17.59 8.13
CA GLY A 224 -30.78 -17.38 9.52
C GLY A 224 -29.66 -17.60 10.50
N VAL A 225 -29.98 -17.56 11.79
CA VAL A 225 -29.00 -17.72 12.88
C VAL A 225 -29.18 -19.09 13.53
N THR A 226 -28.36 -20.04 13.11
CA THR A 226 -28.23 -21.40 13.66
C THR A 226 -26.74 -21.76 13.72
N PRO A 227 -26.33 -22.77 14.52
CA PRO A 227 -24.91 -23.16 14.58
C PRO A 227 -24.30 -23.53 13.22
N ASP A 228 -25.06 -24.20 12.34
CA ASP A 228 -24.59 -24.58 11.01
C ASP A 228 -24.55 -23.38 10.05
N SER A 229 -25.50 -22.45 10.18
CA SER A 229 -25.47 -21.23 9.37
C SER A 229 -24.32 -20.30 9.74
N ILE A 230 -23.89 -20.28 11.01
CA ILE A 230 -22.70 -19.54 11.44
C ILE A 230 -21.45 -20.11 10.76
N LYS A 231 -21.29 -21.43 10.69
CA LYS A 231 -20.18 -22.07 9.96
C LYS A 231 -20.22 -21.71 8.46
N TYR A 232 -21.40 -21.78 7.85
CA TYR A 232 -21.60 -21.37 6.46
C TYR A 232 -21.24 -19.89 6.24
N ALA A 233 -21.67 -19.01 7.14
CA ALA A 233 -21.37 -17.58 7.10
C ALA A 233 -19.89 -17.29 7.28
N LEU A 234 -19.18 -18.02 8.14
CA LEU A 234 -17.72 -17.91 8.27
C LEU A 234 -17.00 -18.30 6.98
N VAL A 235 -17.42 -19.38 6.31
CA VAL A 235 -16.82 -19.82 5.05
C VAL A 235 -17.05 -18.79 3.94
N ASN A 236 -18.28 -18.28 3.80
CA ASN A 236 -18.59 -17.29 2.75
C ASN A 236 -18.05 -15.90 3.05
N GLY A 237 -18.00 -15.52 4.33
CA GLY A 237 -17.28 -14.36 4.81
C GLY A 237 -15.80 -14.46 4.44
N GLY A 238 -15.16 -15.59 4.76
CA GLY A 238 -13.76 -15.85 4.39
C GLY A 238 -13.50 -15.75 2.88
N LYS A 239 -14.34 -16.39 2.05
CA LYS A 239 -14.23 -16.31 0.58
C LYS A 239 -14.41 -14.88 0.06
N SER A 240 -15.42 -14.16 0.55
CA SER A 240 -15.68 -12.78 0.16
C SER A 240 -14.56 -11.84 0.59
N GLY A 241 -14.07 -12.00 1.82
CA GLY A 241 -12.93 -11.26 2.37
C GLY A 241 -11.67 -11.44 1.53
N LEU A 242 -11.30 -12.69 1.23
CA LEU A 242 -10.13 -12.96 0.39
C LEU A 242 -10.25 -12.32 -0.99
N SER A 243 -11.41 -12.47 -1.64
CA SER A 243 -11.67 -11.87 -2.96
C SER A 243 -11.56 -10.33 -2.92
N SER A 244 -12.14 -9.71 -1.89
CA SER A 244 -12.10 -8.26 -1.73
C SER A 244 -10.70 -7.75 -1.35
N GLY A 245 -9.94 -8.51 -0.56
CA GLY A 245 -8.54 -8.23 -0.27
C GLY A 245 -7.69 -8.13 -1.53
N ILE A 246 -7.81 -9.12 -2.42
CA ILE A 246 -7.12 -9.14 -3.72
C ILE A 246 -7.52 -7.92 -4.56
N GLN A 247 -8.82 -7.63 -4.66
CA GLN A 247 -9.32 -6.46 -5.39
C GLN A 247 -8.78 -5.14 -4.81
N SER A 248 -8.71 -5.02 -3.49
CA SER A 248 -8.18 -3.82 -2.83
C SER A 248 -6.68 -3.64 -3.06
N THR A 249 -5.90 -4.72 -3.11
CA THR A 249 -4.48 -4.66 -3.50
C THR A 249 -4.30 -4.21 -4.95
N ILE A 250 -5.13 -4.70 -5.87
CA ILE A 250 -5.11 -4.25 -7.27
C ILE A 250 -5.49 -2.77 -7.37
N GLY A 251 -6.56 -2.35 -6.67
CA GLY A 251 -6.99 -0.96 -6.60
C GLY A 251 -5.91 -0.04 -6.02
N TYR A 252 -5.21 -0.49 -4.98
CA TYR A 252 -4.05 0.20 -4.42
C TYR A 252 -2.92 0.33 -5.44
N GLY A 253 -2.55 -0.75 -6.13
CA GLY A 253 -1.47 -0.73 -7.13
C GLY A 253 -1.74 0.25 -8.26
N ILE A 254 -2.97 0.26 -8.79
CA ILE A 254 -3.38 1.23 -9.81
C ILE A 254 -3.42 2.65 -9.23
N GLY A 255 -3.91 2.79 -7.99
CA GLY A 255 -3.90 4.05 -7.26
C GLY A 255 -2.51 4.64 -7.07
N ARG A 256 -1.48 3.80 -6.89
CA ARG A 256 -0.09 4.24 -6.80
C ARG A 256 0.42 4.85 -8.10
N THR A 257 0.10 4.25 -9.25
CA THR A 257 0.51 4.78 -10.56
C THR A 257 -0.27 6.04 -10.91
N VAL A 258 -1.60 6.02 -10.79
CA VAL A 258 -2.42 7.15 -11.24
C VAL A 258 -2.44 8.30 -10.25
N GLY A 259 -2.32 8.04 -8.93
CA GLY A 259 -2.21 9.10 -7.93
C GLY A 259 -0.95 9.97 -8.14
N GLN A 260 0.16 9.37 -8.57
CA GLN A 260 1.36 10.16 -8.90
C GLN A 260 1.13 11.07 -10.12
N LEU A 261 0.53 10.53 -11.19
CA LEU A 261 0.17 11.32 -12.37
C LEU A 261 -0.84 12.42 -12.03
N ALA A 262 -1.85 12.12 -11.22
CA ALA A 262 -2.85 13.09 -10.78
C ALA A 262 -2.22 14.20 -9.94
N SER A 263 -1.31 13.85 -9.01
CA SER A 263 -0.57 14.84 -8.21
C SER A 263 0.27 15.76 -9.09
N GLN A 264 1.02 15.20 -10.04
CA GLN A 264 1.87 15.97 -10.97
C GLN A 264 1.03 16.88 -11.87
N ALA A 265 -0.06 16.36 -12.44
CA ALA A 265 -0.98 17.14 -13.26
C ALA A 265 -1.63 18.29 -12.47
N LEU A 266 -2.01 18.03 -11.21
CA LEU A 266 -2.58 19.05 -10.34
C LEU A 266 -1.57 20.18 -10.07
N THR A 267 -0.34 19.84 -9.70
CA THR A 267 0.72 20.84 -9.49
C THR A 267 0.92 21.71 -10.74
N GLY A 268 1.00 21.12 -11.93
CA GLY A 268 1.17 21.87 -13.18
C GLY A 268 -0.02 22.77 -13.56
N VAL A 269 -1.26 22.31 -13.33
CA VAL A 269 -2.45 23.12 -13.66
C VAL A 269 -2.58 24.32 -12.72
N PHE A 270 -2.38 24.13 -11.41
CA PHE A 270 -2.58 25.22 -10.45
C PHE A 270 -1.38 26.17 -10.37
N SER A 271 -0.16 25.69 -10.61
CA SER A 271 1.00 26.59 -10.76
C SER A 271 0.80 27.57 -11.91
N ASN A 272 0.15 27.15 -12.99
CA ASN A 272 -0.16 28.01 -14.14
C ASN A 272 -1.25 29.07 -13.85
N VAL A 273 -2.06 28.86 -12.80
CA VAL A 273 -3.15 29.77 -12.40
C VAL A 273 -2.75 30.64 -11.19
N GLY A 274 -1.51 30.48 -10.68
CA GLY A 274 -1.02 31.24 -9.54
C GLY A 274 -1.70 30.91 -8.21
N LEU A 275 -2.36 29.75 -8.13
CA LEU A 275 -3.06 29.30 -6.92
C LEU A 275 -2.18 28.32 -6.14
N GLU A 276 -2.01 28.60 -4.85
CA GLU A 276 -1.28 27.71 -3.94
C GLU A 276 -2.15 26.48 -3.61
N ILE A 277 -1.71 25.29 -4.02
CA ILE A 277 -2.41 24.05 -3.67
C ILE A 277 -2.13 23.72 -2.21
N THR A 278 -3.17 23.77 -1.38
CA THR A 278 -3.08 23.23 -0.02
C THR A 278 -2.96 21.71 -0.06
N GLU A 279 -2.26 21.12 0.92
CA GLU A 279 -2.11 19.67 1.05
C GLU A 279 -3.47 18.94 1.07
N ASN A 280 -4.49 19.57 1.66
CA ASN A 280 -5.86 19.04 1.71
C ASN A 280 -6.51 18.96 0.33
N ILE A 281 -6.30 19.95 -0.54
CA ILE A 281 -6.82 19.94 -1.92
C ILE A 281 -6.12 18.85 -2.74
N ALA A 282 -4.79 18.78 -2.67
CA ALA A 282 -4.02 17.73 -3.34
C ALA A 282 -4.48 16.33 -2.94
N LYS A 283 -4.69 16.13 -1.63
CA LYS A 283 -5.22 14.88 -1.08
C LYS A 283 -6.61 14.56 -1.63
N MET A 284 -7.55 15.52 -1.63
CA MET A 284 -8.92 15.31 -2.13
C MET A 284 -8.95 14.97 -3.62
N CYS A 285 -8.18 15.67 -4.45
CA CYS A 285 -8.11 15.40 -5.89
C CYS A 285 -7.54 14.00 -6.17
N ASN A 286 -6.47 13.62 -5.46
CA ASN A 286 -5.94 12.26 -5.52
C ASN A 286 -6.95 11.22 -5.08
N MET A 287 -7.66 11.47 -3.99
CA MET A 287 -8.70 10.56 -3.49
C MET A 287 -9.85 10.41 -4.48
N GLY A 288 -10.24 11.48 -5.18
CA GLY A 288 -11.23 11.44 -6.24
C GLY A 288 -10.77 10.58 -7.42
N ALA A 289 -9.56 10.84 -7.93
CA ALA A 289 -9.01 10.09 -9.06
C ALA A 289 -8.81 8.62 -8.73
N VAL A 290 -8.10 8.31 -7.65
CA VAL A 290 -7.81 6.94 -7.21
C VAL A 290 -9.10 6.21 -6.82
N GLY A 291 -10.03 6.90 -6.16
CA GLY A 291 -11.31 6.32 -5.76
C GLY A 291 -12.16 5.95 -6.97
N ALA A 292 -12.27 6.83 -7.97
CA ALA A 292 -13.02 6.56 -9.19
C ALA A 292 -12.44 5.37 -9.96
N ILE A 293 -11.11 5.27 -10.05
CA ILE A 293 -10.45 4.14 -10.71
C ILE A 293 -10.64 2.84 -9.93
N THR A 294 -10.52 2.89 -8.61
CA THR A 294 -10.81 1.74 -7.75
C THR A 294 -12.23 1.24 -8.00
N ILE A 295 -13.21 2.15 -8.06
CA ILE A 295 -14.60 1.80 -8.38
C ILE A 295 -14.69 1.17 -9.78
N GLY A 296 -13.99 1.70 -10.78
CA GLY A 296 -13.92 1.12 -12.13
C GLY A 296 -13.36 -0.31 -12.16
N VAL A 297 -12.30 -0.59 -11.38
CA VAL A 297 -11.71 -1.92 -11.25
C VAL A 297 -12.70 -2.89 -10.62
N PHE A 298 -13.30 -2.51 -9.49
CA PHE A 298 -14.33 -3.31 -8.82
C PHE A 298 -15.50 -3.58 -9.76
N SER A 299 -15.96 -2.56 -10.48
CA SER A 299 -17.06 -2.66 -11.45
C SER A 299 -16.74 -3.64 -12.57
N THR A 300 -15.52 -3.59 -13.12
CA THR A 300 -15.07 -4.49 -14.18
C THR A 300 -15.02 -5.94 -13.71
N VAL A 301 -14.47 -6.19 -12.51
CA VAL A 301 -14.43 -7.54 -11.95
C VAL A 301 -15.84 -8.09 -11.70
N GLN A 302 -16.75 -7.28 -11.17
CA GLN A 302 -18.15 -7.69 -10.96
C GLN A 302 -18.86 -7.96 -12.29
N PHE A 303 -18.63 -7.14 -13.31
CA PHE A 303 -19.18 -7.34 -14.65
C PHE A 303 -18.76 -8.69 -15.23
N VAL A 304 -17.45 -8.98 -15.22
CA VAL A 304 -16.91 -10.27 -15.69
C VAL A 304 -17.53 -11.43 -14.91
N LYS A 305 -17.63 -11.31 -13.58
CA LYS A 305 -18.21 -12.35 -12.73
C LYS A 305 -19.68 -12.63 -13.08
N LEU A 306 -20.48 -11.59 -13.34
CA LEU A 306 -21.89 -11.74 -13.76
C LEU A 306 -22.00 -12.43 -15.12
N VAL A 307 -21.18 -12.02 -16.09
CA VAL A 307 -21.14 -12.64 -17.42
C VAL A 307 -20.73 -14.12 -17.32
N CYS A 308 -19.72 -14.46 -16.52
CA CYS A 308 -19.31 -15.86 -16.29
C CYS A 308 -20.39 -16.71 -15.61
N LYS A 309 -21.29 -16.11 -14.83
CA LYS A 309 -22.45 -16.78 -14.23
C LYS A 309 -23.62 -16.97 -15.22
N GLY A 310 -23.49 -16.51 -16.46
CA GLY A 310 -24.51 -16.62 -17.50
C GLY A 310 -25.52 -15.47 -17.51
N GLU A 311 -25.29 -14.38 -16.80
CA GLU A 311 -26.10 -13.17 -16.93
C GLU A 311 -25.92 -12.50 -18.31
N SER A 312 -26.98 -11.92 -18.85
CA SER A 312 -26.89 -11.20 -20.12
C SER A 312 -26.00 -9.96 -19.98
N LEU A 313 -25.25 -9.61 -21.03
CA LEU A 313 -24.41 -8.40 -21.05
C LEU A 313 -25.18 -7.15 -20.64
N LYS A 314 -26.44 -7.01 -21.10
CA LYS A 314 -27.31 -5.87 -20.78
C LYS A 314 -27.66 -5.84 -19.29
N THR A 315 -28.07 -6.98 -18.72
CA THR A 315 -28.41 -7.08 -17.29
C THR A 315 -27.19 -6.81 -16.42
N ALA A 316 -26.06 -7.43 -16.75
CA ALA A 316 -24.79 -7.24 -16.04
C ALA A 316 -24.34 -5.78 -16.07
N ALA A 317 -24.40 -5.11 -17.23
CA ALA A 317 -24.03 -3.70 -17.37
C ALA A 317 -24.94 -2.78 -16.56
N ILE A 318 -26.26 -2.99 -16.59
CA ILE A 318 -27.21 -2.18 -15.81
C ILE A 318 -26.96 -2.35 -14.31
N GLN A 319 -26.75 -3.58 -13.86
CA GLN A 319 -26.51 -3.89 -12.45
C GLN A 319 -25.21 -3.24 -11.95
N VAL A 320 -24.11 -3.44 -12.68
CA VAL A 320 -22.81 -2.86 -12.33
C VAL A 320 -22.82 -1.34 -12.44
N GLY A 321 -23.47 -0.77 -13.47
CA GLY A 321 -23.57 0.67 -13.65
C GLY A 321 -24.29 1.37 -12.49
N LYS A 322 -25.41 0.80 -12.01
CA LYS A 322 -26.11 1.31 -10.81
C LYS A 322 -25.21 1.31 -9.57
N GLN A 323 -24.40 0.26 -9.40
CA GLN A 323 -23.48 0.12 -8.27
C GLN A 323 -22.29 1.08 -8.36
N ALA A 324 -21.75 1.26 -9.56
CA ALA A 324 -20.69 2.22 -9.82
C ALA A 324 -21.14 3.65 -9.52
N LEU A 325 -22.35 4.03 -9.98
CA LEU A 325 -22.95 5.33 -9.69
C LEU A 325 -23.14 5.55 -8.20
N PHE A 326 -23.68 4.57 -7.47
CA PHE A 326 -23.78 4.65 -6.02
C PHE A 326 -22.42 4.85 -5.35
N SER A 327 -21.42 4.07 -5.77
CA SER A 327 -20.06 4.14 -5.22
C SER A 327 -19.40 5.49 -5.49
N LEU A 328 -19.61 6.04 -6.69
CA LEU A 328 -19.12 7.38 -7.08
C LEU A 328 -19.79 8.46 -6.23
N SER A 329 -21.11 8.39 -6.03
CA SER A 329 -21.83 9.31 -5.15
C SER A 329 -21.30 9.24 -3.71
N LEU A 330 -21.09 8.03 -3.18
CA LEU A 330 -20.53 7.84 -1.85
C LEU A 330 -19.11 8.39 -1.75
N LEU A 331 -18.29 8.18 -2.78
CA LEU A 331 -16.94 8.72 -2.85
C LEU A 331 -16.95 10.25 -2.82
N VAL A 332 -17.80 10.90 -3.62
CA VAL A 332 -17.94 12.36 -3.64
C VAL A 332 -18.34 12.88 -2.27
N VAL A 333 -19.37 12.31 -1.64
CA VAL A 333 -19.81 12.73 -0.30
C VAL A 333 -18.70 12.53 0.74
N SER A 334 -17.95 11.43 0.64
CA SER A 334 -16.83 11.13 1.54
C SER A 334 -15.67 12.12 1.37
N ILE A 335 -15.33 12.49 0.13
CA ILE A 335 -14.29 13.49 -0.17
C ILE A 335 -14.73 14.86 0.33
N THR A 336 -15.98 15.25 0.08
CA THR A 336 -16.54 16.52 0.57
C THR A 336 -16.51 16.59 2.09
N ALA A 337 -16.92 15.52 2.78
CA ALA A 337 -16.83 15.45 4.23
C ALA A 337 -15.38 15.57 4.71
N GLN A 338 -14.43 14.93 4.03
CA GLN A 338 -13.02 15.05 4.35
C GLN A 338 -12.47 16.47 4.14
N GLY A 339 -12.92 17.17 3.10
CA GLY A 339 -12.54 18.56 2.86
C GLY A 339 -13.08 19.52 3.91
N ILE A 340 -14.32 19.32 4.37
CA ILE A 340 -14.99 20.21 5.33
C ILE A 340 -14.50 19.95 6.76
N PHE A 341 -14.46 18.68 7.17
CA PHE A 341 -14.24 18.30 8.58
C PHE A 341 -12.81 17.83 8.86
N GLY A 342 -11.99 17.59 7.84
CA GLY A 342 -10.63 17.09 8.00
C GLY A 342 -10.58 15.68 8.63
N GLY A 343 -9.37 15.26 9.01
CA GLY A 343 -9.16 14.00 9.73
C GLY A 343 -9.70 12.76 8.99
N PRO A 344 -10.27 11.77 9.71
CA PRO A 344 -10.82 10.54 9.14
C PRO A 344 -12.28 10.67 8.68
N SER A 345 -12.85 11.87 8.62
CA SER A 345 -14.29 12.08 8.37
C SER A 345 -14.81 11.42 7.08
N GLY A 346 -14.06 11.47 5.97
CA GLY A 346 -14.44 10.76 4.74
C GLY A 346 -14.51 9.24 4.90
N ILE A 347 -13.62 8.66 5.70
CA ILE A 347 -13.67 7.22 6.03
C ILE A 347 -14.89 6.94 6.92
N ILE A 348 -15.15 7.77 7.92
CA ILE A 348 -16.31 7.63 8.80
C ILE A 348 -17.62 7.69 8.00
N VAL A 349 -17.73 8.63 7.04
CA VAL A 349 -18.90 8.74 6.17
C VAL A 349 -19.07 7.52 5.27
N SER A 350 -18.01 7.09 4.57
CA SER A 350 -18.08 5.91 3.71
C SER A 350 -18.44 4.63 4.48
N VAL A 351 -17.85 4.42 5.65
CA VAL A 351 -18.16 3.29 6.53
C VAL A 351 -19.57 3.39 7.09
N GLY A 352 -19.98 4.56 7.59
CA GLY A 352 -21.31 4.77 8.16
C GLY A 352 -22.44 4.52 7.16
N VAL A 353 -22.32 5.10 5.96
CA VAL A 353 -23.26 4.81 4.86
C VAL A 353 -23.20 3.33 4.47
N GLY A 354 -22.02 2.73 4.42
CA GLY A 354 -21.84 1.31 4.18
C GLY A 354 -22.61 0.44 5.18
N VAL A 355 -22.51 0.74 6.48
CA VAL A 355 -23.24 0.04 7.55
C VAL A 355 -24.75 0.19 7.37
N ILE A 356 -25.24 1.39 7.09
CA ILE A 356 -26.68 1.64 6.85
C ILE A 356 -27.17 0.79 5.67
N PHE A 357 -26.45 0.79 4.54
CA PHE A 357 -26.83 0.04 3.36
C PHE A 357 -26.78 -1.47 3.56
N VAL A 358 -25.74 -1.98 4.22
CA VAL A 358 -25.63 -3.40 4.57
C VAL A 358 -26.79 -3.79 5.49
N THR A 359 -27.11 -2.97 6.48
CA THR A 359 -28.25 -3.20 7.40
C THR A 359 -29.57 -3.24 6.65
N TYR A 360 -29.82 -2.28 5.75
CA TYR A 360 -31.02 -2.26 4.92
C TYR A 360 -31.12 -3.52 4.04
N THR A 361 -30.01 -3.91 3.39
CA THR A 361 -29.96 -5.11 2.54
C THR A 361 -30.24 -6.38 3.35
N ILE A 362 -29.69 -6.47 4.56
CA ILE A 362 -29.97 -7.57 5.49
C ILE A 362 -31.46 -7.58 5.86
N ALA A 363 -32.01 -6.43 6.24
CA ALA A 363 -33.42 -6.31 6.62
C ALA A 363 -34.37 -6.71 5.47
N ASP A 364 -34.10 -6.25 4.25
CA ASP A 364 -34.84 -6.63 3.06
C ASP A 364 -34.73 -8.14 2.79
N THR A 365 -33.52 -8.70 2.85
CA THR A 365 -33.29 -10.15 2.66
C THR A 365 -34.06 -10.98 3.68
N VAL A 366 -34.02 -10.60 4.96
CA VAL A 366 -34.76 -11.27 6.04
C VAL A 366 -36.26 -11.13 5.83
N HIS A 367 -36.74 -9.95 5.43
CA HIS A 367 -38.14 -9.69 5.14
C HIS A 367 -38.64 -10.58 4.00
N GLN A 368 -37.91 -10.63 2.88
CA GLN A 368 -38.25 -11.47 1.74
C GLN A 368 -38.23 -12.96 2.09
N ARG A 369 -37.27 -13.41 2.90
CA ARG A 369 -37.25 -14.79 3.39
C ARG A 369 -38.49 -15.11 4.20
N ASN A 370 -38.85 -14.26 5.16
CA ASN A 370 -40.04 -14.45 5.98
C ASN A 370 -41.32 -14.47 5.14
N TYR A 371 -41.40 -13.60 4.13
CA TYR A 371 -42.53 -13.57 3.20
C TYR A 371 -42.61 -14.85 2.35
N SER A 372 -41.47 -15.31 1.85
CA SER A 372 -41.36 -16.56 1.07
C SER A 372 -41.78 -17.79 1.89
N GLU A 373 -41.37 -17.88 3.16
CA GLU A 373 -41.80 -18.96 4.05
C GLU A 373 -43.30 -18.90 4.31
N LYS A 374 -43.88 -17.71 4.54
CA LYS A 374 -45.33 -17.56 4.67
C LYS A 374 -46.09 -18.00 3.43
N LEU A 375 -45.62 -17.60 2.24
CA LEU A 375 -46.21 -18.03 0.97
C LEU A 375 -46.11 -19.55 0.79
N ARG A 376 -44.97 -20.14 1.15
CA ARG A 376 -44.76 -21.60 1.09
C ARG A 376 -45.75 -22.33 1.98
N VAL A 377 -45.89 -21.90 3.24
CA VAL A 377 -46.86 -22.48 4.19
C VAL A 377 -48.29 -22.34 3.67
N TYR A 378 -48.66 -21.15 3.20
CA TYR A 378 -49.99 -20.88 2.62
C TYR A 378 -50.30 -21.78 1.42
N MET A 379 -49.34 -21.95 0.50
CA MET A 379 -49.48 -22.85 -0.66
C MET A 379 -49.66 -24.31 -0.22
N ILE A 380 -48.88 -24.77 0.76
CA ILE A 380 -49.03 -26.12 1.32
C ILE A 380 -50.43 -26.30 1.91
N GLU A 381 -50.92 -25.36 2.70
CA GLU A 381 -52.25 -25.41 3.31
C GLU A 381 -53.38 -25.45 2.27
N LYS A 382 -53.29 -24.62 1.22
CA LYS A 382 -54.28 -24.61 0.12
C LYS A 382 -54.25 -25.85 -0.75
N CYS A 383 -53.11 -26.54 -0.83
CA CYS A 383 -52.97 -27.79 -1.58
C CYS A 383 -53.23 -29.05 -0.76
N LYS A 384 -53.60 -28.95 0.53
CA LYS A 384 -53.99 -30.13 1.33
C LYS A 384 -55.27 -30.75 0.76
N PRO A 385 -55.30 -32.06 0.45
CA PRO A 385 -56.51 -32.72 -0.01
C PRO A 385 -57.58 -32.65 1.10
N ILE A 386 -58.78 -32.20 0.73
CA ILE A 386 -59.96 -32.26 1.59
C ILE A 386 -60.46 -33.71 1.50
N PHE A 387 -60.20 -34.51 2.52
CA PHE A 387 -60.86 -35.80 2.68
C PHE A 387 -62.25 -35.50 3.26
N ALA A 388 -63.25 -35.47 2.37
CA ALA A 388 -64.67 -35.39 2.72
C ALA A 388 -65.22 -36.77 3.06
#